data_AF-X0ZW22-F1
#
_entry.id   AF-X0ZW22-F1
#
_cell.length_a   1.000
_cell.length_b   1.000
_cell.length_c   1.000
_cell.angle_alpha   90.00
_cell.angle_beta   90.00
_cell.angle_gamma   90.00
#
_symmetry.space_group_name_H-M   'P 1'
#
loop_
_entity.id
_entity.type
_entity.pdbx_description
1 polymer ?
#
loop_
_entity_poly.entity_id
_entity_poly.type
_entity_poly.pdbx_seq_one_letter_code
_entity_poly.pdbx_strand_id
1 'polypeptide(L)'
;GITLEERTDIPKYHEDVKVFEVKEADGTHIGILYQDYFPRASKEGGAWMNSFRKQSRKNGKEIHPVIANVFNFSKPTGDKPALITFEEALTLFHEFGHGLHGLLSNCTYNMLSGTSVPRDFVELPAQVMENWAADSEVIKVYAKHYETGEVIPQELLDKIKKSGHFNQGFATVEYLAACFLDMDWHTVAEAEEFDAEKFESDSLNRIGLIPEIVVRYRSPYFSHIFSGGYSSG
;
A
#
# COMPACT_ATOMS: atom_id res chain seq x y z
N GLY A 1 6.02 -14.48 -17.68
CA GLY A 1 5.74 -13.44 -16.68
C GLY A 1 4.90 -12.35 -17.32
N ILE A 2 4.16 -11.60 -16.50
CA ILE A 2 3.36 -10.48 -17.01
C ILE A 2 4.25 -9.37 -17.57
N THR A 3 3.69 -8.56 -18.48
CA THR A 3 4.32 -7.37 -19.05
C THR A 3 3.41 -6.17 -18.87
N LEU A 4 4.02 -4.98 -18.74
CA LEU A 4 3.31 -3.71 -18.58
C LEU A 4 3.69 -2.80 -19.75
N GLU A 5 2.69 -2.35 -20.50
CA GLU A 5 2.84 -1.41 -21.62
C GLU A 5 2.18 -0.09 -21.25
N GLU A 6 2.94 1.01 -21.23
CA GLU A 6 2.37 2.34 -20.94
C GLU A 6 1.44 2.77 -22.09
N ARG A 7 0.23 3.24 -21.72
CA ARG A 7 -0.81 3.67 -22.64
C ARG A 7 -1.11 5.15 -22.45
N THR A 8 -0.90 5.93 -23.50
CA THR A 8 -1.16 7.38 -23.50
C THR A 8 -2.48 7.76 -24.14
N ASP A 9 -3.19 6.79 -24.73
CA ASP A 9 -4.48 6.95 -25.42
C ASP A 9 -5.70 6.70 -24.51
N ILE A 10 -5.48 6.21 -23.29
CA ILE A 10 -6.55 5.96 -22.30
C ILE A 10 -6.79 7.23 -21.47
N PRO A 11 -8.05 7.68 -21.31
CA PRO A 11 -8.37 8.83 -20.47
C PRO A 11 -7.93 8.65 -19.02
N LYS A 12 -7.39 9.71 -18.44
CA LYS A 12 -6.91 9.75 -17.06
C LYS A 12 -7.84 10.62 -16.22
N TYR A 13 -8.03 10.27 -14.95
CA TYR A 13 -8.77 11.12 -14.01
C TYR A 13 -7.94 12.30 -13.48
N HIS A 14 -6.62 12.26 -13.66
CA HIS A 14 -5.69 13.35 -13.34
C HIS A 14 -4.46 13.26 -14.28
N GLU A 15 -3.88 14.40 -14.64
CA GLU A 15 -2.80 14.48 -15.65
C GLU A 15 -1.53 13.69 -15.29
N ASP A 16 -1.17 13.71 -14.00
CA ASP A 16 0.00 13.00 -13.45
C ASP A 16 -0.13 11.47 -13.44
N VAL A 17 -1.33 10.93 -13.69
CA VAL A 17 -1.57 9.48 -13.60
C VAL A 17 -0.92 8.77 -14.79
N LYS A 18 -0.21 7.68 -14.54
CA LYS A 18 0.26 6.77 -15.60
C LYS A 18 -0.71 5.61 -15.75
N VAL A 19 -0.92 5.16 -17.00
CA VAL A 19 -1.83 4.06 -17.31
C VAL A 19 -1.04 2.98 -18.03
N PHE A 20 -1.18 1.75 -17.57
CA PHE A 20 -0.52 0.59 -18.14
C PHE A 20 -1.55 -0.44 -18.56
N GLU A 21 -1.38 -0.98 -19.76
CA GLU A 21 -1.99 -2.25 -20.12
C GLU A 21 -1.13 -3.39 -19.57
N VAL A 22 -1.75 -4.29 -18.82
CA VAL A 22 -1.09 -5.47 -18.26
C VAL A 22 -1.42 -6.66 -19.13
N LYS A 23 -0.40 -7.39 -19.58
CA LYS A 23 -0.53 -8.55 -20.48
C LYS A 23 0.20 -9.77 -19.93
N GLU A 24 -0.27 -10.95 -20.28
CA GLU A 24 0.48 -12.19 -20.13
C GLU A 24 1.72 -12.20 -21.03
N ALA A 25 2.62 -13.17 -20.81
CA ALA A 25 3.82 -13.34 -21.63
C ALA A 25 3.52 -13.61 -23.12
N ASP A 26 2.36 -14.18 -23.43
CA ASP A 26 1.92 -14.44 -24.80
C ASP A 26 1.20 -13.24 -25.44
N GLY A 27 1.09 -12.12 -24.72
CA GLY A 27 0.41 -10.91 -25.17
C GLY A 27 -1.09 -10.88 -24.85
N THR A 28 -1.64 -11.91 -24.19
CA THR A 28 -3.05 -11.91 -23.76
C THR A 28 -3.32 -10.78 -22.78
N HIS A 29 -4.38 -10.01 -23.03
CA HIS A 29 -4.78 -8.91 -22.16
C HIS A 29 -5.22 -9.41 -20.78
N ILE A 30 -4.63 -8.87 -19.71
CA ILE A 30 -5.02 -9.16 -18.32
C ILE A 30 -5.95 -8.06 -17.81
N GLY A 31 -5.55 -6.80 -17.91
CA GLY A 31 -6.32 -5.67 -17.39
C GLY A 31 -5.61 -4.33 -17.57
N ILE A 32 -6.15 -3.29 -16.93
CA ILE A 32 -5.57 -1.95 -16.93
C ILE A 32 -5.16 -1.57 -15.51
N LEU A 33 -3.97 -0.98 -15.38
CA LEU A 33 -3.43 -0.47 -14.12
C LEU A 33 -3.18 1.04 -14.22
N TYR A 34 -3.81 1.80 -13.34
CA TYR A 34 -3.53 3.21 -13.11
C TYR A 34 -2.54 3.35 -11.97
N GLN A 35 -1.54 4.22 -12.13
CA GLN A 35 -0.52 4.50 -11.14
C GLN A 35 -0.52 6.02 -10.86
N ASP A 36 -0.88 6.42 -9.65
CA ASP A 36 -1.00 7.83 -9.23
C ASP A 36 -0.07 8.16 -8.07
N TYR A 37 1.16 8.55 -8.42
CA TYR A 37 2.28 8.61 -7.48
C TYR A 37 2.28 9.80 -6.52
N PHE A 38 1.76 10.95 -6.92
CA PHE A 38 2.14 12.22 -6.30
C PHE A 38 1.04 12.86 -5.44
N PRO A 39 1.39 13.54 -4.34
CA PRO A 39 0.43 14.23 -3.49
C PRO A 39 -0.13 15.48 -4.19
N ARG A 40 -1.35 15.84 -3.80
CA ARG A 40 -2.05 17.07 -4.20
C ARG A 40 -3.18 17.37 -3.23
N ALA A 41 -3.62 18.63 -3.16
CA ALA A 41 -4.63 19.08 -2.20
C ALA A 41 -5.96 18.31 -2.27
N SER A 42 -6.30 17.74 -3.42
CA SER A 42 -7.52 16.94 -3.63
C SER A 42 -7.36 15.44 -3.38
N LYS A 43 -6.20 14.98 -2.91
CA LYS A 43 -5.90 13.56 -2.62
C LYS A 43 -5.66 13.39 -1.12
N GLU A 44 -6.28 12.37 -0.55
CA GLU A 44 -6.05 11.97 0.84
C GLU A 44 -4.61 11.44 1.05
N GLY A 45 -4.12 11.51 2.29
CA GLY A 45 -2.81 10.98 2.66
C GLY A 45 -2.77 9.45 2.68
N GLY A 46 -1.56 8.88 2.73
CA GLY A 46 -1.33 7.43 2.74
C GLY A 46 -1.08 6.83 1.35
N ALA A 47 -1.27 5.53 1.23
CA ALA A 47 -1.24 4.81 -0.04
C ALA A 47 -2.35 3.75 -0.02
N TRP A 48 -2.89 3.42 -1.19
CA TRP A 48 -3.94 2.40 -1.29
C TRP A 48 -4.09 1.87 -2.72
N MET A 49 -4.77 0.73 -2.83
CA MET A 49 -5.25 0.13 -4.06
C MET A 49 -6.77 0.19 -4.12
N ASN A 50 -7.32 0.50 -5.29
CA ASN A 50 -8.75 0.34 -5.53
C ASN A 50 -9.04 -0.25 -6.93
N SER A 51 -10.25 -0.77 -7.09
CA SER A 51 -10.75 -1.26 -8.38
C SER A 51 -11.79 -0.29 -8.95
N PHE A 52 -11.57 0.24 -10.15
CA PHE A 52 -12.66 0.87 -10.94
C PHE A 52 -13.61 -0.19 -11.51
N ARG A 53 -13.05 -1.36 -11.84
CA ARG A 53 -13.81 -2.55 -12.26
C ARG A 53 -13.10 -3.80 -11.76
N LYS A 54 -13.82 -4.68 -11.07
CA LYS A 54 -13.29 -5.98 -10.64
C LYS A 54 -13.33 -7.00 -11.77
N GLN A 55 -12.45 -7.99 -11.71
CA GLN A 55 -12.51 -9.14 -12.61
C GLN A 55 -13.81 -9.94 -12.35
N SER A 56 -14.39 -10.56 -13.36
CA SER A 56 -15.52 -11.50 -13.21
C SER A 56 -15.85 -12.19 -14.52
N ARG A 57 -16.77 -13.16 -14.50
CA ARG A 57 -17.36 -13.73 -15.72
C ARG A 57 -18.85 -13.46 -15.77
N LYS A 58 -19.33 -12.95 -16.91
CA LYS A 58 -20.77 -12.75 -17.17
C LYS A 58 -21.13 -13.44 -18.48
N ASN A 59 -22.09 -14.37 -18.42
CA ASN A 59 -22.53 -15.15 -19.59
C ASN A 59 -21.36 -15.86 -20.32
N GLY A 60 -20.42 -16.42 -19.54
CA GLY A 60 -19.23 -17.09 -20.07
C GLY A 60 -18.14 -16.17 -20.62
N LYS A 61 -18.34 -14.84 -20.60
CA LYS A 61 -17.35 -13.85 -21.06
C LYS A 61 -16.56 -13.28 -19.89
N GLU A 62 -15.24 -13.23 -20.06
CA GLU A 62 -14.31 -12.60 -19.14
C GLU A 62 -14.52 -11.08 -19.10
N ILE A 63 -14.51 -10.51 -17.90
CA ILE A 63 -14.52 -9.06 -17.66
C ILE A 63 -13.19 -8.73 -17.01
N HIS A 64 -12.33 -8.02 -17.74
CA HIS A 64 -10.99 -7.68 -17.26
C HIS A 64 -11.02 -6.57 -16.20
N PRO A 65 -10.19 -6.69 -15.14
CA PRO A 65 -10.12 -5.70 -14.07
C PRO A 65 -9.50 -4.38 -14.56
N VAL A 66 -9.89 -3.31 -13.87
CA VAL A 66 -9.33 -1.96 -14.01
C VAL A 66 -8.97 -1.51 -12.60
N ILE A 67 -7.67 -1.49 -12.32
CA ILE A 67 -7.09 -1.30 -10.99
C ILE A 67 -6.36 0.04 -10.92
N ALA A 68 -6.35 0.68 -9.76
CA ALA A 68 -5.55 1.86 -9.48
C ALA A 68 -4.73 1.65 -8.20
N ASN A 69 -3.45 1.99 -8.25
CA ASN A 69 -2.63 2.21 -7.07
C ASN A 69 -2.39 3.71 -6.92
N VAL A 70 -2.56 4.21 -5.70
CA VAL A 70 -2.45 5.62 -5.35
C VAL A 70 -1.42 5.77 -4.24
N PHE A 71 -0.53 6.75 -4.40
CA PHE A 71 0.55 7.07 -3.47
C PHE A 71 0.62 8.58 -3.22
N ASN A 72 1.52 8.94 -2.31
CA ASN A 72 1.84 10.32 -1.94
C ASN A 72 3.37 10.56 -1.90
N PHE A 73 4.10 10.05 -2.89
CA PHE A 73 5.55 10.24 -3.02
C PHE A 73 5.90 11.67 -3.39
N SER A 74 7.02 12.18 -2.88
CA SER A 74 7.45 13.55 -3.17
C SER A 74 7.57 13.84 -4.67
N LYS A 75 7.01 14.96 -5.14
CA LYS A 75 7.13 15.40 -6.53
C LYS A 75 8.59 15.76 -6.86
N PRO A 76 9.00 15.64 -8.15
CA PRO A 76 10.27 16.21 -8.63
C PRO A 76 10.39 17.70 -8.26
N THR A 77 11.61 18.17 -8.00
CA THR A 77 11.87 19.58 -7.64
C THR A 77 12.92 20.19 -8.56
N GLY A 78 12.54 21.23 -9.31
CA GLY A 78 13.40 21.83 -10.34
C GLY A 78 13.84 20.77 -11.35
N ASP A 79 15.16 20.65 -11.55
CA ASP A 79 15.75 19.68 -12.48
C ASP A 79 16.02 18.30 -11.85
N LYS A 80 15.65 18.09 -10.57
CA LYS A 80 15.88 16.82 -9.87
C LYS A 80 14.68 15.88 -10.02
N PRO A 81 14.90 14.60 -10.34
CA PRO A 81 13.82 13.62 -10.41
C PRO A 81 13.19 13.38 -9.02
N ALA A 82 12.02 12.74 -9.00
CA ALA A 82 11.46 12.20 -7.77
C ALA A 82 12.33 11.01 -7.30
N LEU A 83 13.18 11.27 -6.30
CA LEU A 83 13.88 10.21 -5.58
C LEU A 83 12.99 9.75 -4.43
N ILE A 84 12.82 8.44 -4.31
CA ILE A 84 12.04 7.84 -3.25
C ILE A 84 12.95 7.23 -2.19
N THR A 85 12.49 7.28 -0.95
CA THR A 85 13.07 6.54 0.17
C THR A 85 12.86 5.04 0.01
N PHE A 86 13.58 4.23 0.80
CA PHE A 86 13.36 2.79 0.79
C PHE A 86 11.98 2.41 1.37
N GLU A 87 11.45 3.19 2.31
CA GLU A 87 10.09 3.01 2.84
C GLU A 87 9.04 3.26 1.74
N GLU A 88 9.19 4.32 0.95
CA GLU A 88 8.31 4.56 -0.21
C GLU A 88 8.43 3.46 -1.28
N ALA A 89 9.62 2.87 -1.45
CA ALA A 89 9.78 1.70 -2.31
C ALA A 89 9.02 0.48 -1.77
N LEU A 90 9.09 0.21 -0.46
CA LEU A 90 8.28 -0.84 0.18
C LEU A 90 6.79 -0.57 -0.01
N THR A 91 6.32 0.66 0.19
CA THR A 91 4.93 1.06 -0.08
C THR A 91 4.54 0.80 -1.55
N LEU A 92 5.41 1.09 -2.51
CA LEU A 92 5.16 0.79 -3.92
C LEU A 92 4.92 -0.71 -4.14
N PHE A 93 5.80 -1.56 -3.61
CA PHE A 93 5.66 -3.01 -3.74
C PHE A 93 4.43 -3.55 -3.01
N HIS A 94 4.11 -2.99 -1.83
CA HIS A 94 2.91 -3.33 -1.06
C HIS A 94 1.64 -3.09 -1.89
N GLU A 95 1.45 -1.86 -2.39
CA GLU A 95 0.27 -1.53 -3.18
C GLU A 95 0.23 -2.27 -4.51
N PHE A 96 1.39 -2.49 -5.13
CA PHE A 96 1.47 -3.31 -6.33
C PHE A 96 1.09 -4.77 -6.05
N GLY A 97 1.32 -5.29 -4.85
CA GLY A 97 0.83 -6.60 -4.43
C GLY A 97 -0.70 -6.68 -4.36
N HIS A 98 -1.37 -5.68 -3.76
CA HIS A 98 -2.83 -5.54 -3.91
C HIS A 98 -3.23 -5.41 -5.38
N GLY A 99 -2.46 -4.66 -6.16
CA GLY A 99 -2.63 -4.47 -7.60
C GLY A 99 -2.65 -5.81 -8.35
N LEU A 100 -1.66 -6.66 -8.11
CA LEU A 100 -1.55 -8.01 -8.67
C LEU A 100 -2.67 -8.91 -8.18
N HIS A 101 -3.06 -8.83 -6.90
CA HIS A 101 -4.18 -9.60 -6.35
C HIS A 101 -5.50 -9.29 -7.10
N GLY A 102 -5.72 -8.02 -7.46
CA GLY A 102 -6.84 -7.62 -8.31
C GLY A 102 -6.69 -8.02 -9.79
N LEU A 103 -5.52 -7.78 -10.38
CA LEU A 103 -5.24 -8.02 -11.80
C LEU A 103 -5.29 -9.52 -12.17
N LEU A 104 -4.77 -10.39 -11.30
CA LEU A 104 -4.64 -11.82 -11.54
C LEU A 104 -5.82 -12.64 -11.02
N SER A 105 -6.89 -11.99 -10.56
CA SER A 105 -8.12 -12.65 -10.16
C SER A 105 -8.71 -13.45 -11.33
N ASN A 106 -9.20 -14.66 -11.06
CA ASN A 106 -9.89 -15.50 -12.05
C ASN A 106 -11.11 -16.18 -11.42
N CYS A 107 -12.10 -15.37 -11.06
CA CYS A 107 -13.33 -15.79 -10.40
C CYS A 107 -14.53 -15.69 -11.37
N THR A 108 -15.55 -16.52 -11.15
CA THR A 108 -16.82 -16.40 -11.87
C THR A 108 -17.63 -15.21 -11.37
N TYR A 109 -17.78 -15.09 -10.04
CA TYR A 109 -18.65 -14.10 -9.42
C TYR A 109 -17.87 -12.86 -8.98
N ASN A 110 -18.39 -11.69 -9.33
CA ASN A 110 -17.78 -10.39 -9.00
C ASN A 110 -17.55 -10.20 -7.49
N MET A 111 -18.48 -10.70 -6.66
CA MET A 111 -18.41 -10.61 -5.20
C MET A 111 -17.20 -11.34 -4.59
N LEU A 112 -16.61 -12.30 -5.30
CA LEU A 112 -15.48 -13.10 -4.84
C LEU A 112 -14.15 -12.68 -5.51
N SER A 113 -14.16 -11.67 -6.38
CA SER A 113 -13.01 -11.33 -7.21
C SER A 113 -12.01 -10.40 -6.51
N GLY A 114 -10.74 -10.60 -6.83
CA GLY A 114 -9.63 -9.73 -6.43
C GLY A 114 -9.46 -9.70 -4.92
N THR A 115 -9.32 -8.50 -4.37
CA THR A 115 -9.14 -8.25 -2.93
C THR A 115 -10.42 -8.44 -2.09
N SER A 116 -11.43 -9.15 -2.61
CA SER A 116 -12.69 -9.42 -1.90
C SER A 116 -12.55 -10.61 -0.95
N VAL A 117 -11.63 -10.49 0.00
CA VAL A 117 -11.25 -11.50 1.00
C VAL A 117 -11.32 -10.88 2.40
N PRO A 118 -11.29 -11.68 3.48
CA PRO A 118 -11.17 -11.15 4.85
C PRO A 118 -10.00 -10.19 5.02
N ARG A 119 -10.13 -9.18 5.91
CA ARG A 119 -9.13 -8.12 6.09
C ARG A 119 -7.81 -8.66 6.63
N ASP A 120 -7.88 -9.62 7.54
CA ASP A 120 -6.72 -10.36 8.07
C ASP A 120 -5.98 -11.20 7.01
N PHE A 121 -6.56 -11.38 5.82
CA PHE A 121 -5.92 -12.04 4.69
C PHE A 121 -5.52 -11.07 3.57
N VAL A 122 -6.26 -9.96 3.40
CA VAL A 122 -6.06 -9.07 2.23
C VAL A 122 -4.66 -8.47 2.20
N GLU A 123 -4.05 -8.22 3.36
CA GLU A 123 -2.70 -7.68 3.47
C GLU A 123 -1.59 -8.69 3.16
N LEU A 124 -1.87 -9.99 3.21
CA LEU A 124 -0.85 -11.02 3.01
C LEU A 124 -0.21 -10.91 1.61
N PRO A 125 -0.94 -10.86 0.48
CA PRO A 125 -0.33 -10.66 -0.84
C PRO A 125 0.50 -9.38 -0.96
N ALA A 126 0.06 -8.28 -0.33
CA ALA A 126 0.76 -7.01 -0.34
C ALA A 126 2.08 -7.07 0.43
N GLN A 127 2.05 -7.56 1.68
CA GLN A 127 3.24 -7.73 2.52
C GLN A 127 4.22 -8.76 1.97
N VAL A 128 3.73 -9.84 1.34
CA VAL A 128 4.62 -10.78 0.64
C VAL A 128 5.38 -10.07 -0.47
N MET A 129 4.74 -9.15 -1.21
CA MET A 129 5.38 -8.42 -2.30
C MET A 129 6.48 -7.47 -1.83
N GLU A 130 6.41 -6.93 -0.61
CA GLU A 130 7.46 -6.10 -0.02
C GLU A 130 8.82 -6.82 0.05
N ASN A 131 8.84 -8.14 0.19
CA ASN A 131 10.09 -8.92 0.20
C ASN A 131 10.90 -8.74 -1.10
N TRP A 132 10.24 -8.54 -2.24
CA TRP A 132 10.91 -8.32 -3.52
C TRP A 132 11.56 -6.94 -3.61
N ALA A 133 11.10 -5.94 -2.85
CA ALA A 133 11.75 -4.64 -2.80
C ALA A 133 13.19 -4.76 -2.27
N ALA A 134 13.39 -5.65 -1.29
CA ALA A 134 14.68 -5.89 -0.64
C ALA A 134 15.47 -7.08 -1.23
N ASP A 135 14.89 -7.82 -2.17
CA ASP A 135 15.54 -8.99 -2.76
C ASP A 135 16.83 -8.59 -3.48
N SER A 136 17.88 -9.40 -3.31
CA SER A 136 19.23 -9.06 -3.75
C SER A 136 19.40 -8.96 -5.27
N GLU A 137 18.54 -9.63 -6.04
CA GLU A 137 18.56 -9.58 -7.50
C GLU A 137 17.62 -8.47 -7.98
N VAL A 138 16.41 -8.37 -7.41
CA VAL A 138 15.41 -7.37 -7.81
C VAL A 138 15.87 -5.95 -7.50
N ILE A 139 16.46 -5.70 -6.32
CA ILE A 139 16.91 -4.35 -5.96
C ILE A 139 17.94 -3.78 -6.94
N LYS A 140 18.78 -4.63 -7.52
CA LYS A 140 19.78 -4.22 -8.53
C LYS A 140 19.16 -3.80 -9.86
N VAL A 141 17.92 -4.20 -10.13
CA VAL A 141 17.19 -3.81 -11.34
C VAL A 141 16.80 -2.33 -11.28
N TYR A 142 16.37 -1.85 -10.11
CA TYR A 142 15.80 -0.51 -9.95
C TYR A 142 16.67 0.47 -9.15
N ALA A 143 17.49 0.01 -8.20
CA ALA A 143 18.36 0.87 -7.40
C ALA A 143 19.62 1.24 -8.19
N LYS A 144 19.47 2.26 -9.05
CA LYS A 144 20.53 2.83 -9.87
C LYS A 144 20.68 4.32 -9.59
N HIS A 145 21.91 4.80 -9.62
CA HIS A 145 22.17 6.23 -9.49
C HIS A 145 21.50 6.99 -10.62
N TYR A 146 20.70 8.01 -10.31
CA TYR A 146 19.82 8.65 -11.30
C TYR A 146 20.59 9.38 -12.42
N GLU A 147 21.83 9.83 -12.16
CA GLU A 147 22.65 10.52 -13.17
C GLU A 147 23.53 9.58 -13.97
N THR A 148 24.08 8.55 -13.33
CA THR A 148 25.14 7.70 -13.92
C THR A 148 24.62 6.34 -14.39
N GLY A 149 23.44 5.93 -13.90
CA GLY A 149 22.88 4.60 -14.16
C GLY A 149 23.61 3.46 -13.44
N GLU A 150 24.63 3.77 -12.64
CA GLU A 150 25.40 2.77 -11.89
C GLU A 150 24.50 2.07 -10.88
N VAL A 151 24.59 0.73 -10.85
CA VAL A 151 23.86 -0.10 -9.88
C VAL A 151 24.41 0.14 -8.49
N ILE A 152 23.53 0.19 -7.49
CA ILE A 152 23.91 0.35 -6.09
C ILE A 152 25.00 -0.68 -5.68
N PRO A 153 26.10 -0.23 -5.05
CA PRO A 153 27.14 -1.14 -4.58
C PRO A 153 26.63 -2.17 -3.58
N GLN A 154 27.14 -3.41 -3.67
CA GLN A 154 26.76 -4.49 -2.75
C GLN A 154 26.98 -4.13 -1.28
N GLU A 155 28.03 -3.36 -0.96
CA GLU A 155 28.31 -2.90 0.40
C GLU A 155 27.16 -2.06 0.99
N LEU A 156 26.51 -1.22 0.18
CA LEU A 156 25.37 -0.41 0.63
C LEU A 156 24.12 -1.28 0.81
N LEU A 157 23.89 -2.25 -0.08
CA LEU A 157 22.81 -3.23 0.08
C LEU A 157 22.94 -4.04 1.38
N ASP A 158 24.15 -4.48 1.70
CA ASP A 158 24.42 -5.21 2.94
C ASP A 158 24.16 -4.34 4.18
N LYS A 159 24.46 -3.03 4.10
CA LYS A 159 24.15 -2.06 5.17
C LYS A 159 22.64 -1.88 5.31
N ILE A 160 21.89 -1.70 4.21
CA ILE A 160 20.43 -1.58 4.21
C ILE A 160 19.80 -2.82 4.86
N LYS A 161 20.25 -4.02 4.46
CA LYS A 161 19.77 -5.28 5.03
C LYS A 161 20.05 -5.38 6.53
N LYS A 162 21.27 -5.05 6.96
CA LYS A 162 21.64 -5.04 8.39
C LYS A 162 20.83 -4.03 9.19
N SER A 163 20.53 -2.87 8.61
CA SER A 163 19.69 -1.86 9.25
C SER A 163 18.20 -2.22 9.28
N GLY A 164 17.74 -3.27 8.58
CA GLY A 164 16.33 -3.68 8.62
C GLY A 164 15.81 -4.06 10.01
N HIS A 165 16.71 -4.48 10.91
CA HIS A 165 16.38 -4.75 12.32
C HIS A 165 16.50 -3.53 13.23
N PHE A 166 17.10 -2.44 12.73
CA PHE A 166 17.20 -1.20 13.47
C PHE A 166 15.81 -0.62 13.66
N ASN A 167 15.56 -0.06 14.84
CA ASN A 167 14.30 0.60 15.20
C ASN A 167 13.03 -0.28 15.22
N GLN A 168 13.14 -1.61 15.09
CA GLN A 168 11.99 -2.52 15.13
C GLN A 168 11.20 -2.42 16.44
N GLY A 169 11.85 -2.08 17.56
CA GLY A 169 11.17 -1.80 18.82
C GLY A 169 10.20 -0.63 18.72
N PHE A 170 10.60 0.47 18.09
CA PHE A 170 9.70 1.60 17.85
C PHE A 170 8.58 1.20 16.88
N ALA A 171 8.94 0.72 15.69
CA ALA A 171 7.99 0.43 14.61
C ALA A 171 6.93 -0.60 15.02
N THR A 172 7.31 -1.63 15.77
CA THR A 172 6.39 -2.66 16.27
C THR A 172 5.48 -2.09 17.37
N VAL A 173 6.03 -1.30 18.29
CA VAL A 173 5.25 -0.77 19.42
C VAL A 173 4.25 0.30 18.99
N GLU A 174 4.61 1.24 18.11
CA GLU A 174 3.66 2.24 17.61
C GLU A 174 2.50 1.60 16.83
N TYR A 175 2.77 0.50 16.11
CA TYR A 175 1.79 -0.28 15.37
C TYR A 175 0.86 -1.04 16.31
N LEU A 176 1.42 -1.82 17.25
CA LEU A 176 0.62 -2.57 18.22
C LEU A 176 -0.21 -1.63 19.10
N ALA A 177 0.31 -0.47 19.48
CA ALA A 177 -0.45 0.54 20.20
C ALA A 177 -1.70 0.98 19.41
N ALA A 178 -1.59 1.15 18.09
CA ALA A 178 -2.73 1.49 17.24
C ALA A 178 -3.72 0.33 17.13
N CYS A 179 -3.24 -0.91 17.00
CA CYS A 179 -4.10 -2.10 17.00
C CYS A 179 -4.86 -2.28 18.33
N PHE A 180 -4.20 -2.07 19.48
CA PHE A 180 -4.87 -2.14 20.78
C PHE A 180 -5.90 -1.01 20.95
N LEU A 181 -5.56 0.21 20.51
CA LEU A 181 -6.49 1.33 20.55
C LEU A 181 -7.73 1.08 19.68
N ASP A 182 -7.56 0.51 18.49
CA ASP A 182 -8.67 0.09 17.62
C ASP A 182 -9.58 -0.94 18.32
N MET A 183 -8.99 -2.01 18.87
CA MET A 183 -9.75 -3.03 19.58
C MET A 183 -10.47 -2.46 20.80
N ASP A 184 -9.85 -1.55 21.55
CA ASP A 184 -10.48 -0.90 22.70
C ASP A 184 -11.69 -0.07 22.26
N TRP A 185 -11.58 0.72 21.19
CA TRP A 185 -12.71 1.48 20.63
C TRP A 185 -13.88 0.58 20.21
N HIS A 186 -13.59 -0.61 19.68
CA HIS A 186 -14.60 -1.50 19.10
C HIS A 186 -15.05 -2.66 20.01
N THR A 187 -14.57 -2.71 21.25
CA THR A 187 -15.00 -3.70 22.26
C THR A 187 -15.75 -3.08 23.44
N VAL A 188 -16.06 -1.78 23.35
CA VAL A 188 -16.99 -1.12 24.28
C VAL A 188 -18.36 -1.80 24.22
N ALA A 189 -18.86 -2.27 25.37
CA ALA A 189 -20.09 -3.05 25.44
C ALA A 189 -21.37 -2.20 25.32
N GLU A 190 -21.34 -0.97 25.83
CA GLU A 190 -22.48 -0.05 25.85
C GLU A 190 -22.13 1.23 25.10
N ALA A 191 -23.05 1.70 24.26
CA ALA A 191 -22.85 2.95 23.53
C ALA A 191 -22.94 4.14 24.49
N GLU A 192 -21.79 4.72 24.81
CA GLU A 192 -21.65 5.90 25.68
C GLU A 192 -20.92 7.03 24.94
N GLU A 193 -21.07 8.25 25.44
CA GLU A 193 -20.29 9.39 24.97
C GLU A 193 -18.93 9.41 25.67
N PHE A 194 -17.86 9.27 24.90
CA PHE A 194 -16.49 9.29 25.40
C PHE A 194 -15.80 10.60 25.06
N ASP A 195 -15.02 11.13 26.01
CA ASP A 195 -13.93 12.04 25.68
C ASP A 195 -12.84 11.23 24.97
N ALA A 196 -12.66 11.48 23.67
CA ALA A 196 -11.77 10.69 22.83
C ALA A 196 -10.29 10.79 23.26
N GLU A 197 -9.84 11.93 23.77
CA GLU A 197 -8.46 12.09 24.22
C GLU A 197 -8.24 11.32 25.52
N LYS A 198 -9.22 11.36 26.43
CA LYS A 198 -9.18 10.59 27.66
C LYS A 198 -9.23 9.09 27.38
N PHE A 199 -10.13 8.64 26.51
CA PHE A 199 -10.27 7.23 26.14
C PHE A 199 -8.96 6.69 25.57
N GLU A 200 -8.37 7.41 24.61
CA GLU A 200 -7.08 7.07 24.03
C GLU A 200 -5.98 7.01 25.08
N SER A 201 -5.87 8.03 25.94
CA SER A 201 -4.86 8.06 26.99
C SER A 201 -4.99 6.87 27.95
N ASP A 202 -6.22 6.51 28.35
CA ASP A 202 -6.48 5.38 29.23
C ASP A 202 -6.11 4.04 28.54
N SER A 203 -6.47 3.87 27.25
CA SER A 203 -6.11 2.70 26.45
C SER A 203 -4.59 2.53 26.31
N LEU A 204 -3.86 3.59 25.98
CA LEU A 204 -2.41 3.56 25.82
C LEU A 204 -1.67 3.37 27.15
N ASN A 205 -2.20 3.93 28.25
CA ASN A 205 -1.66 3.72 29.60
C ASN A 205 -1.86 2.27 30.06
N ARG A 206 -2.98 1.63 29.73
CA ARG A 206 -3.29 0.24 30.08
C ARG A 206 -2.26 -0.74 29.50
N ILE A 207 -1.76 -0.48 28.29
CA ILE A 207 -0.71 -1.30 27.65
C ILE A 207 0.71 -0.89 28.08
N GLY A 208 0.85 0.13 28.93
CA GLY A 208 2.14 0.63 29.41
C GLY A 208 2.98 1.30 28.33
N LEU A 209 2.35 1.96 27.36
CA LEU A 209 3.07 2.68 26.30
C LEU A 209 3.97 3.76 26.92
N ILE A 210 5.26 3.75 26.56
CA ILE A 210 6.23 4.74 27.03
C ILE A 210 6.02 6.08 26.30
N PRO A 211 6.30 7.23 26.95
CA PRO A 211 6.04 8.54 26.37
C PRO A 211 6.91 8.85 25.13
N GLU A 212 8.02 8.15 24.94
CA GLU A 212 8.90 8.31 23.77
C GLU A 212 8.33 7.72 22.47
N ILE A 213 7.28 6.88 22.57
CA ILE A 213 6.63 6.27 21.40
C ILE A 213 5.19 6.78 21.32
N VAL A 214 4.90 7.53 20.27
CA VAL A 214 3.54 7.95 19.96
C VAL A 214 2.84 6.83 19.19
N VAL A 215 1.55 6.61 19.45
CA VAL A 215 0.73 5.68 18.67
C VAL A 215 0.73 6.07 17.19
N ARG A 216 0.85 5.08 16.29
CA ARG A 216 0.99 5.32 14.85
C ARG A 216 -0.13 6.20 14.29
N TYR A 217 -1.36 5.98 14.76
CA TYR A 217 -2.51 6.83 14.46
C TYR A 217 -3.24 7.15 15.76
N ARG A 218 -3.45 8.44 16.06
CA ARG A 218 -4.34 8.86 17.14
C ARG A 218 -5.77 8.91 16.65
N SER A 219 -6.71 8.74 17.56
CA SER A 219 -8.14 8.60 17.31
C SER A 219 -8.70 9.67 16.35
N PRO A 220 -8.40 10.98 16.49
CA PRO A 220 -8.96 12.00 15.61
C PRO A 220 -8.52 11.91 14.13
N TYR A 221 -7.45 11.17 13.84
CA TYR A 221 -6.94 10.99 12.48
C TYR A 221 -6.72 9.52 12.11
N PHE A 222 -7.33 8.59 12.85
CA PHE A 222 -7.23 7.16 12.57
C PHE A 222 -8.21 6.75 11.46
N SER A 223 -7.93 7.19 10.24
CA SER A 223 -8.82 7.00 9.08
C SER A 223 -9.14 5.54 8.81
N HIS A 224 -8.20 4.61 9.05
CA HIS A 224 -8.39 3.17 8.84
C HIS A 224 -9.66 2.64 9.52
N ILE A 225 -9.93 3.09 10.75
CA ILE A 225 -11.00 2.55 11.60
C ILE A 225 -12.26 3.43 11.62
N PHE A 226 -12.13 4.74 11.42
CA PHE A 226 -13.27 5.67 11.47
C PHE A 226 -13.88 6.05 10.12
N SER A 227 -13.12 5.98 9.04
CA SER A 227 -13.59 6.28 7.68
C SER A 227 -13.27 5.19 6.66
N GLY A 228 -12.41 4.24 7.03
CA GLY A 228 -11.99 3.10 6.23
C GLY A 228 -12.82 1.85 6.51
N GLY A 229 -12.20 0.69 6.28
CA GLY A 229 -12.83 -0.62 6.43
C GLY A 229 -12.12 -1.55 7.42
N TYR A 230 -11.27 -0.99 8.30
CA TYR A 230 -10.40 -1.73 9.23
C TYR A 230 -10.83 -1.55 10.69
N SER A 231 -12.06 -1.10 10.97
CA SER A 231 -12.58 -1.08 12.34
C SER A 231 -12.55 -2.49 12.95
N SER A 232 -11.89 -2.66 14.10
CA SER A 232 -11.65 -3.96 14.74
C SER A 232 -10.86 -4.93 13.85
N GLY A 233 -9.84 -4.45 13.12
CA GLY A 233 -9.19 -5.19 12.02
C GLY A 233 -7.75 -4.78 11.71
#